data_AF-A0A1Y2FVP2-F1
#
_entry.id   AF-A0A1Y2FVP2-F1
#
_cell.length_a   1.000
_cell.length_b   1.000
_cell.length_c   1.000
_cell.angle_alpha   90.00
_cell.angle_beta   90.00
_cell.angle_gamma   90.00
#
_symmetry.space_group_name_H-M   'P 1'
#
loop_
_entity.id
_entity.type
_entity.pdbx_description
1 polymer ?
#
loop_
_entity_poly.entity_id
_entity_poly.type
_entity_poly.pdbx_seq_one_letter_code
_entity_poly.pdbx_strand_id
1 'polypeptide(L)'
;METIHNVTNEYDLNDIKLRNLLKNVGYYPGDKPELLTRSTRTNGPVLDGLEYLRITNSLSKDDQLQKKIRQNEKEYLHKVSQDRIKNWKNTISGQRRMKDEIRKKKLEEKEEQKRKENEIFLENEKKKREEMLEKVKQIRIQELDSVKAFNIKLRHFEALKERKLQIENKRLRQKIQEEYDKKIDEHFNELKKIEAEEDRLKLKEKLKLAKVVDDYNQGLREKRKIEKALLKQESLKDHEKLVQKDLEDKEKARIEAAKEREKFKSLYANIKEKELQNKMKKEREKLIEDKIKAEIDKYNEKKEIQNELRQQREIELRNKINPNKEIIYKMIENDNKKKKKEFEEFQTKWLDVEDIRVKREEERERKNAQFKKELYQAYLDKREEKKKKKELQEKKGLELSKILKEYDECTKKMEQYKQEQKKLEKMKLEQLNNILKEEQSARKIQDKEERNKWRKLIMENQELDKKHYEEYVKSVANESWTKDNEPLQRYIKGQLNPEVNTNGNGNRRFMYSNLHMINTWERLGYTGKYMPNDLKLSSETIGSHDEYIKDLKQEKYLPINYESKDFH
;
A
#
# COMPACT_ATOMS: atom_id res chain seq x y z
N MET A 1 15.10 -25.30 -5.17
CA MET A 1 16.00 -25.24 -6.34
C MET A 1 16.84 -23.98 -6.18
N GLU A 2 17.92 -24.09 -5.41
CA GLU A 2 18.95 -23.05 -5.34
C GLU A 2 20.28 -23.79 -5.46
N THR A 3 20.98 -23.49 -6.55
CA THR A 3 22.23 -24.11 -6.97
C THR A 3 23.36 -23.62 -6.08
N ILE A 4 23.91 -24.55 -5.30
CA ILE A 4 25.18 -24.41 -4.58
C ILE A 4 26.30 -24.48 -5.62
N HIS A 5 26.98 -23.36 -5.86
CA HIS A 5 28.20 -23.34 -6.64
C HIS A 5 29.37 -23.84 -5.77
N ASN A 6 29.71 -25.11 -5.95
CA ASN A 6 31.04 -25.62 -5.65
C ASN A 6 31.97 -25.22 -6.80
N VAL A 7 32.90 -24.30 -6.53
CA VAL A 7 34.07 -24.07 -7.38
C VAL A 7 35.30 -24.42 -6.54
N THR A 8 35.74 -25.66 -6.71
CA THR A 8 37.10 -26.09 -6.39
C THR A 8 38.02 -25.59 -7.50
N ASN A 9 38.81 -24.56 -7.20
CA ASN A 9 39.99 -24.24 -8.00
C ASN A 9 41.22 -24.71 -7.22
N GLU A 10 41.65 -25.93 -7.54
CA GLU A 10 43.06 -26.29 -7.54
C GLU A 10 43.78 -25.33 -8.48
N TYR A 11 44.77 -24.59 -7.99
CA TYR A 11 45.94 -24.00 -8.69
C TYR A 11 46.49 -22.90 -7.79
N ASP A 12 47.41 -23.24 -6.88
CA ASP A 12 48.49 -22.34 -6.43
C ASP A 12 49.42 -23.07 -5.44
N LEU A 13 50.20 -24.01 -5.98
CA LEU A 13 51.30 -24.65 -5.27
C LEU A 13 52.55 -24.70 -6.17
N ASN A 14 52.97 -23.55 -6.72
CA ASN A 14 54.29 -23.47 -7.38
C ASN A 14 55.07 -22.14 -7.25
N ASP A 15 54.59 -21.10 -6.57
CA ASP A 15 55.29 -19.79 -6.58
C ASP A 15 55.99 -19.34 -5.28
N ILE A 16 56.17 -20.22 -4.28
CA ILE A 16 56.82 -19.86 -3.00
C ILE A 16 58.28 -20.36 -2.87
N LYS A 17 58.91 -20.88 -3.93
CA LYS A 17 60.31 -21.37 -3.88
C LYS A 17 61.37 -20.57 -4.65
N LEU A 18 61.10 -19.33 -5.05
CA LEU A 18 62.11 -18.46 -5.70
C LEU A 18 62.37 -17.10 -5.01
N ARG A 19 61.96 -16.89 -3.75
CA ARG A 19 62.21 -15.62 -3.04
C ARG A 19 63.03 -15.68 -1.74
N ASN A 20 63.72 -16.79 -1.45
CA ASN A 20 64.55 -16.89 -0.24
C ASN A 20 66.06 -17.14 -0.48
N LEU A 21 66.55 -17.02 -1.72
CA LEU A 21 68.00 -17.08 -2.01
C LEU A 21 68.71 -15.71 -2.05
N LEU A 22 68.02 -14.60 -1.72
CA LEU A 22 68.58 -13.25 -1.76
C LEU A 22 68.35 -12.43 -0.48
N LYS A 23 68.36 -13.08 0.69
CA LYS A 23 68.41 -12.39 2.00
C LYS A 23 69.63 -12.85 2.79
N ASN A 24 70.81 -12.49 2.31
CA ASN A 24 72.05 -12.49 3.10
C ASN A 24 73.08 -11.53 2.50
N VAL A 25 72.69 -10.30 2.16
CA VAL A 25 73.59 -9.14 2.26
C VAL A 25 72.70 -7.93 2.54
N GLY A 26 72.68 -7.47 3.79
CA GLY A 26 72.04 -6.21 4.14
C GLY A 26 72.90 -5.06 3.64
N TYR A 27 72.67 -4.62 2.40
CA TYR A 27 73.03 -3.26 1.99
C TYR A 27 71.81 -2.37 2.16
N TYR A 28 71.91 -1.43 3.09
CA TYR A 28 70.98 -0.31 3.18
C TYR A 28 71.24 0.61 1.97
N PRO A 29 70.21 1.11 1.27
CA PRO A 29 70.42 2.07 0.19
C PRO A 29 70.87 3.41 0.80
N GLY A 30 72.20 3.59 0.93
CA GLY A 30 72.81 4.78 1.54
C GLY A 30 74.29 4.64 1.88
N ASP A 31 74.80 3.43 2.12
CA ASP A 31 76.21 3.25 2.51
C ASP A 31 77.13 2.94 1.32
N LYS A 32 78.14 3.80 1.12
CA LYS A 32 79.23 3.58 0.14
C LYS A 32 80.23 2.57 0.71
N PRO A 33 80.71 1.58 -0.06
CA PRO A 33 81.76 0.68 0.42
C PRO A 33 83.12 1.39 0.44
N GLU A 34 83.74 1.46 1.63
CA GLU A 34 85.13 1.87 1.79
C GLU A 34 86.06 0.78 1.20
N LEU A 35 86.96 1.20 0.30
CA LEU A 35 87.96 0.35 -0.32
C LEU A 35 89.06 0.00 0.69
N LEU A 36 89.14 -1.27 1.07
CA LEU A 36 90.22 -1.80 1.89
C LEU A 36 91.55 -1.76 1.14
N THR A 37 92.48 -1.02 1.73
CA THR A 37 93.87 -0.83 1.32
C THR A 37 94.72 -2.10 1.52
N ARG A 38 95.63 -2.32 0.56
CA ARG A 38 96.76 -3.28 0.60
C ARG A 38 97.40 -3.38 1.99
N SER A 39 97.37 -4.56 2.60
CA SER A 39 98.28 -4.89 3.71
C SER A 39 99.54 -5.57 3.18
N THR A 40 100.65 -5.01 3.61
CA THR A 40 102.05 -5.33 3.36
C THR A 40 102.44 -6.77 3.76
N ARG A 41 103.22 -7.43 2.90
CA ARG A 41 103.91 -8.70 3.21
C ARG A 41 104.96 -8.46 4.29
N THR A 42 104.87 -9.18 5.42
CA THR A 42 105.94 -9.28 6.41
C THR A 42 106.80 -10.52 6.12
N ASN A 43 108.09 -10.28 5.94
CA ASN A 43 109.12 -11.28 5.63
C ASN A 43 109.52 -12.07 6.89
N GLY A 44 108.73 -13.08 7.26
CA GLY A 44 109.15 -14.21 8.08
C GLY A 44 109.00 -15.51 7.27
N PRO A 45 109.72 -16.59 7.59
CA PRO A 45 109.49 -17.88 6.92
C PRO A 45 108.05 -18.31 7.20
N VAL A 46 107.18 -18.07 6.22
CA VAL A 46 105.80 -18.56 6.23
C VAL A 46 105.94 -20.06 6.07
N LEU A 47 105.78 -20.78 7.19
CA LEU A 47 105.51 -22.21 7.19
C LEU A 47 104.34 -22.42 6.24
N ASP A 48 104.63 -23.03 5.10
CA ASP A 48 103.61 -23.33 4.10
C ASP A 48 102.50 -24.17 4.77
N GLY A 49 101.26 -24.07 4.30
CA GLY A 49 100.16 -24.90 4.82
C GLY A 49 100.51 -26.39 4.78
N LEU A 50 101.37 -26.78 3.83
CA LEU A 50 101.99 -28.10 3.74
C LEU A 50 102.98 -28.40 4.87
N GLU A 51 103.80 -27.43 5.30
CA GLU A 51 104.70 -27.61 6.45
C GLU A 51 103.93 -27.63 7.77
N TYR A 52 102.88 -26.81 7.93
CA TYR A 52 101.98 -26.91 9.08
C TYR A 52 101.29 -28.28 9.11
N LEU A 53 100.76 -28.75 7.97
CA LEU A 53 100.19 -30.10 7.86
C LEU A 53 101.24 -31.17 8.17
N ARG A 54 102.47 -31.04 7.68
CA ARG A 54 103.57 -31.97 7.97
C ARG A 54 103.91 -32.00 9.46
N ILE A 55 104.00 -30.85 10.11
CA ILE A 55 104.24 -30.73 11.56
C ILE A 55 103.07 -31.35 12.33
N THR A 56 101.82 -31.04 11.95
CA THR A 56 100.64 -31.62 12.60
C THR A 56 100.52 -33.13 12.38
N ASN A 57 100.94 -33.64 11.22
CA ASN A 57 100.94 -35.07 10.90
C ASN A 57 102.14 -35.81 11.50
N SER A 58 103.21 -35.09 11.85
CA SER A 58 104.36 -35.63 12.60
C SER A 58 104.13 -35.69 14.11
N LEU A 59 103.08 -35.05 14.63
CA LEU A 59 102.62 -35.27 15.99
C LEU A 59 102.04 -36.69 16.11
N SER A 60 102.45 -37.40 17.15
CA SER A 60 102.00 -38.76 17.45
C SER A 60 100.47 -38.85 17.39
N LYS A 61 99.95 -39.95 16.81
CA LYS A 61 98.51 -40.21 16.68
C LYS A 61 97.78 -40.07 18.02
N ASP A 62 98.45 -40.39 19.12
CA ASP A 62 97.91 -40.32 20.47
C ASP A 62 97.64 -38.88 20.92
N ASP A 63 98.51 -37.92 20.58
CA ASP A 63 98.33 -36.50 20.91
C ASP A 63 97.18 -35.87 20.10
N GLN A 64 96.99 -36.30 18.84
CA GLN A 64 95.86 -35.88 18.02
C GLN A 64 94.53 -36.41 18.58
N LEU A 65 94.53 -37.66 19.07
CA LEU A 65 93.35 -38.29 19.66
C LEU A 65 92.96 -37.61 20.99
N GLN A 66 93.93 -37.30 21.85
CA GLN A 66 93.67 -36.54 23.09
C GLN A 66 93.14 -35.13 22.82
N LYS A 67 93.66 -34.42 21.80
CA LYS A 67 93.12 -33.11 21.42
C LYS A 67 91.67 -33.19 20.96
N LYS A 68 91.32 -34.22 20.17
CA LYS A 68 89.92 -34.46 19.75
C LYS A 68 89.01 -34.76 20.94
N ILE A 69 89.47 -35.59 21.90
CA ILE A 69 88.70 -35.87 23.12
C ILE A 69 88.43 -34.59 23.91
N ARG A 70 89.45 -33.76 24.14
CA ARG A 70 89.31 -32.47 24.85
C ARG A 70 88.40 -31.48 24.11
N GLN A 71 88.46 -31.45 22.77
CA GLN A 71 87.56 -30.63 21.96
C GLN A 71 86.11 -31.12 22.09
N ASN A 72 85.87 -32.42 21.98
CA ASN A 72 84.54 -33.01 22.12
C ASN A 72 83.95 -32.78 23.52
N GLU A 73 84.76 -32.93 24.57
CA GLU A 73 84.34 -32.66 25.96
C GLU A 73 84.02 -31.17 26.17
N LYS A 74 84.84 -30.27 25.63
CA LYS A 74 84.59 -28.83 25.65
C LYS A 74 83.29 -28.47 24.92
N GLU A 75 83.05 -29.04 23.74
CA GLU A 75 81.81 -28.85 22.99
C GLU A 75 80.59 -29.41 23.72
N TYR A 76 80.74 -30.57 24.35
CA TYR A 76 79.69 -31.18 25.17
C TYR A 76 79.33 -30.30 26.36
N LEU A 77 80.32 -29.86 27.15
CA LEU A 77 80.11 -28.96 28.28
C LEU A 77 79.56 -27.60 27.84
N HIS A 78 79.99 -27.11 26.68
CA HIS A 78 79.44 -25.89 26.08
C HIS A 78 77.96 -26.05 25.74
N LYS A 79 77.53 -27.17 25.14
CA LYS A 79 76.12 -27.49 24.89
C LYS A 79 75.31 -27.59 26.18
N VAL A 80 75.81 -28.33 27.18
CA VAL A 80 75.16 -28.45 28.50
C VAL A 80 74.99 -27.09 29.18
N SER A 81 76.00 -26.22 29.08
CA SER A 81 75.94 -24.86 29.59
C SER A 81 74.91 -24.01 28.83
N GLN A 82 74.89 -24.08 27.50
CA GLN A 82 73.89 -23.39 26.68
C GLN A 82 72.47 -23.82 27.02
N ASP A 83 72.23 -25.11 27.24
CA ASP A 83 70.91 -25.63 27.61
C ASP A 83 70.46 -25.17 29.00
N ARG A 84 71.38 -25.09 29.98
CA ARG A 84 71.08 -24.50 31.30
C ARG A 84 70.73 -23.02 31.17
N ILE A 85 71.52 -22.25 30.42
CA ILE A 85 71.34 -20.80 30.23
C ILE A 85 70.06 -20.49 29.44
N LYS A 86 69.64 -21.37 28.52
CA LYS A 86 68.43 -21.20 27.71
C LYS A 86 67.16 -20.99 28.53
N ASN A 87 67.11 -21.54 29.75
CA ASN A 87 65.97 -21.45 30.66
C ASN A 87 66.10 -20.31 31.68
N TRP A 88 67.22 -19.58 31.70
CA TRP A 88 67.43 -18.46 32.60
C TRP A 88 66.69 -17.22 32.13
N LYS A 89 65.73 -16.77 32.93
CA LYS A 89 64.88 -15.61 32.64
C LYS A 89 65.65 -14.28 32.65
N ASN A 90 66.76 -14.22 33.39
CA ASN A 90 67.56 -13.00 33.58
C ASN A 90 68.58 -12.75 32.45
N THR A 91 68.64 -13.62 31.44
CA THR A 91 69.45 -13.39 30.24
C THR A 91 68.72 -12.45 29.28
N ILE A 92 69.44 -11.76 28.38
CA ILE A 92 68.81 -10.90 27.36
C ILE A 92 67.81 -11.69 26.50
N SER A 93 68.14 -12.95 26.17
CA SER A 93 67.25 -13.85 25.43
C SER A 93 66.03 -14.25 26.27
N GLY A 94 66.20 -14.52 27.57
CA GLY A 94 65.11 -14.77 28.52
C GLY A 94 64.16 -13.58 28.67
N GLN A 95 64.70 -12.37 28.84
CA GLN A 95 63.92 -11.13 28.92
C GLN A 95 63.14 -10.85 27.63
N ARG A 96 63.74 -11.09 26.45
CA ARG A 96 63.05 -10.99 25.15
C ARG A 96 61.90 -11.98 25.05
N ARG A 97 62.12 -13.26 25.40
CA ARG A 97 61.04 -14.27 25.43
C ARG A 97 59.91 -13.87 26.37
N MET A 98 60.23 -13.39 27.58
CA MET A 98 59.22 -12.91 28.53
C MET A 98 58.44 -11.71 27.97
N LYS A 99 59.11 -10.76 27.31
CA LYS A 99 58.46 -9.62 26.65
C LYS A 99 57.53 -10.08 25.53
N ASP A 100 57.96 -11.07 24.73
CA ASP A 100 57.14 -11.65 23.67
C ASP A 100 55.95 -12.44 24.23
N GLU A 101 56.13 -13.20 25.31
CA GLU A 101 55.04 -13.88 26.02
C GLU A 101 54.03 -12.88 26.60
N ILE A 102 54.49 -11.79 27.23
CA ILE A 102 53.60 -10.71 27.71
C ILE A 102 52.86 -10.06 26.54
N ARG A 103 53.55 -9.82 25.42
CA ARG A 103 52.93 -9.24 24.22
C ARG A 103 51.87 -10.16 23.63
N LYS A 104 52.13 -11.47 23.57
CA LYS A 104 51.17 -12.49 23.15
C LYS A 104 49.96 -12.51 24.07
N LYS A 105 50.16 -12.58 25.39
CA LYS A 105 49.07 -12.53 26.38
C LYS A 105 48.22 -11.27 26.23
N LYS A 106 48.83 -10.08 26.09
CA LYS A 106 48.10 -8.83 25.86
C LYS A 106 47.32 -8.82 24.54
N LEU A 107 47.82 -9.51 23.51
CA LEU A 107 47.13 -9.63 22.22
C LEU A 107 45.96 -10.60 22.34
N GLU A 108 46.15 -11.74 22.98
CA GLU A 108 45.11 -12.72 23.30
C GLU A 108 43.99 -12.09 24.15
N GLU A 109 44.33 -11.35 25.21
CA GLU A 109 43.36 -10.62 26.04
C GLU A 109 42.56 -9.59 25.23
N LYS A 110 43.20 -8.87 24.30
CA LYS A 110 42.52 -7.92 23.40
C LYS A 110 41.61 -8.62 22.40
N GLU A 111 42.03 -9.77 21.86
CA GLU A 111 41.17 -10.57 20.98
C GLU A 111 39.97 -11.14 21.73
N GLU A 112 40.16 -11.60 22.96
CA GLU A 112 39.08 -12.09 23.80
C GLU A 112 38.08 -10.97 24.16
N GLN A 113 38.56 -9.77 24.48
CA GLN A 113 37.71 -8.59 24.68
C GLN A 113 36.90 -8.25 23.42
N LYS A 114 37.55 -8.22 22.25
CA LYS A 114 36.84 -8.00 20.97
C LYS A 114 35.81 -9.08 20.67
N ARG A 115 36.09 -10.35 21.00
CA ARG A 115 35.12 -11.44 20.85
C ARG A 115 33.91 -11.22 21.75
N LYS A 116 34.12 -10.88 23.03
CA LYS A 116 33.04 -10.56 23.98
C LYS A 116 32.21 -9.36 23.53
N GLU A 117 32.85 -8.29 23.06
CA GLU A 117 32.16 -7.10 22.51
C GLU A 117 31.32 -7.47 21.29
N ASN A 118 31.86 -8.27 20.37
CA ASN A 118 31.13 -8.77 19.20
C ASN A 118 29.95 -9.66 19.60
N GLU A 119 30.12 -10.54 20.59
CA GLU A 119 29.04 -11.38 21.11
C GLU A 119 27.90 -10.53 21.70
N ILE A 120 28.22 -9.53 22.52
CA ILE A 120 27.25 -8.59 23.09
C ILE A 120 26.57 -7.78 21.98
N PHE A 121 27.32 -7.33 20.98
CA PHE A 121 26.75 -6.62 19.83
C PHE A 121 25.76 -7.49 19.05
N LEU A 122 26.14 -8.74 18.76
CA LEU A 122 25.28 -9.69 18.06
C LEU A 122 24.02 -10.04 18.88
N GLU A 123 24.15 -10.18 20.20
CA GLU A 123 22.99 -10.40 21.08
C GLU A 123 22.05 -9.19 21.07
N ASN A 124 22.60 -7.97 21.12
CA ASN A 124 21.82 -6.74 21.04
C ASN A 124 21.14 -6.58 19.67
N GLU A 125 21.81 -6.94 18.57
CA GLU A 125 21.18 -6.93 17.25
C GLU A 125 20.07 -7.97 17.13
N LYS A 126 20.27 -9.18 17.68
CA LYS A 126 19.22 -10.20 17.76
C LYS A 126 18.01 -9.70 18.55
N LYS A 127 18.22 -9.13 19.73
CA LYS A 127 17.15 -8.52 20.54
C LYS A 127 16.42 -7.42 19.78
N LYS A 128 17.14 -6.49 19.15
CA LYS A 128 16.53 -5.43 18.31
C LYS A 128 15.72 -6.02 17.17
N ARG A 129 16.22 -7.06 16.50
CA ARG A 129 15.50 -7.75 15.43
C ARG A 129 14.23 -8.41 15.94
N GLU A 130 14.30 -9.09 17.09
CA GLU A 130 13.14 -9.71 17.74
C GLU A 130 12.09 -8.66 18.14
N GLU A 131 12.50 -7.56 18.77
CA GLU A 131 11.61 -6.44 19.10
C GLU A 131 10.96 -5.82 17.86
N MET A 132 11.73 -5.63 16.78
CA MET A 132 11.19 -5.12 15.52
C MET A 132 10.18 -6.09 14.89
N LEU A 133 10.48 -7.39 14.89
CA LEU A 133 9.56 -8.41 14.41
C LEU A 133 8.29 -8.44 15.25
N GLU A 134 8.40 -8.30 16.57
CA GLU A 134 7.24 -8.27 17.46
C GLU A 134 6.38 -7.00 17.25
N LYS A 135 7.00 -5.84 17.07
CA LYS A 135 6.30 -4.61 16.68
C LYS A 135 5.58 -4.75 15.34
N VAL A 136 6.22 -5.36 14.34
CA VAL A 136 5.60 -5.62 13.04
C VAL A 136 4.40 -6.57 13.16
N LYS A 137 4.51 -7.63 13.98
CA LYS A 137 3.36 -8.50 14.29
C LYS A 137 2.23 -7.73 14.95
N GLN A 138 2.53 -6.89 15.94
CA GLN A 138 1.53 -6.06 16.62
C GLN A 138 0.82 -5.11 15.65
N ILE A 139 1.57 -4.42 14.77
CA ILE A 139 1.00 -3.54 13.74
C ILE A 139 0.11 -4.35 12.79
N ARG A 140 0.59 -5.50 12.31
CA ARG A 140 -0.21 -6.39 11.43
C ARG A 140 -1.52 -6.81 12.10
N ILE A 141 -1.49 -7.18 13.37
CA ILE A 141 -2.68 -7.55 14.14
C ILE A 141 -3.62 -6.34 14.27
N GLN A 142 -3.11 -5.15 14.58
CA GLN A 142 -3.90 -3.92 14.66
C GLN A 142 -4.50 -3.51 13.30
N GLU A 143 -3.85 -3.88 12.20
CA GLU A 143 -4.33 -3.64 10.84
C GLU A 143 -5.46 -4.59 10.42
N LEU A 144 -5.65 -5.72 11.10
CA LEU A 144 -6.77 -6.63 10.85
C LEU A 144 -8.12 -5.90 11.07
N ASP A 145 -9.03 -6.04 10.12
CA ASP A 145 -10.32 -5.34 10.17
C ASP A 145 -11.19 -5.77 11.36
N SER A 146 -11.10 -7.04 11.78
CA SER A 146 -11.75 -7.55 12.99
C SER A 146 -11.25 -6.83 14.25
N VAL A 147 -9.92 -6.64 14.36
CA VAL A 147 -9.29 -5.91 15.47
C VAL A 147 -9.65 -4.44 15.44
N LYS A 148 -9.67 -3.79 14.26
CA LYS A 148 -10.14 -2.40 14.12
C LYS A 148 -11.59 -2.24 14.58
N ALA A 149 -12.48 -3.13 14.13
CA ALA A 149 -13.89 -3.11 14.52
C ALA A 149 -14.06 -3.31 16.03
N PHE A 150 -13.29 -4.22 16.62
CA PHE A 150 -13.24 -4.42 18.07
C PHE A 150 -12.73 -3.16 18.81
N ASN A 151 -11.65 -2.54 18.33
CA ASN A 151 -11.08 -1.31 18.92
C ASN A 151 -12.03 -0.12 18.84
N ILE A 152 -12.85 -0.01 17.79
CA ILE A 152 -13.92 1.01 17.72
C ILE A 152 -14.94 0.79 18.84
N LYS A 153 -15.35 -0.47 19.07
CA LYS A 153 -16.28 -0.80 20.16
C LYS A 153 -15.67 -0.57 21.53
N LEU A 154 -14.39 -0.87 21.70
CA LEU A 154 -13.64 -0.61 22.92
C LEU A 154 -13.66 0.88 23.28
N ARG A 155 -13.30 1.76 22.34
CA ARG A 155 -13.40 3.23 22.51
C ARG A 155 -14.82 3.69 22.82
N HIS A 156 -15.83 3.07 22.22
CA HIS A 156 -17.22 3.38 22.52
C HIS A 156 -17.58 3.06 23.99
N PHE A 157 -17.12 1.93 24.52
CA PHE A 157 -17.34 1.58 25.94
C PHE A 157 -16.56 2.49 26.90
N GLU A 158 -15.37 2.95 26.52
CA GLU A 158 -14.63 3.98 27.27
C GLU A 158 -15.40 5.30 27.32
N ALA A 159 -15.90 5.78 26.17
CA ALA A 159 -16.72 6.98 26.10
C ALA A 159 -18.00 6.88 26.95
N LEU A 160 -18.63 5.69 27.00
CA LEU A 160 -19.78 5.44 27.90
C LEU A 160 -19.39 5.50 29.37
N LYS A 161 -18.22 4.98 29.75
CA LYS A 161 -17.69 5.06 31.13
C LYS A 161 -17.40 6.52 31.51
N GLU A 162 -16.72 7.26 30.64
CA GLU A 162 -16.46 8.70 30.83
C GLU A 162 -17.76 9.49 30.96
N ARG A 163 -18.75 9.20 30.13
CA ARG A 163 -20.05 9.88 30.19
C ARG A 163 -20.78 9.64 31.50
N LYS A 164 -20.72 8.42 32.05
CA LYS A 164 -21.28 8.12 33.38
C LYS A 164 -20.59 8.93 34.47
N LEU A 165 -19.25 8.99 34.46
CA LEU A 165 -18.47 9.79 35.40
C LEU A 165 -18.78 11.29 35.29
N GLN A 166 -18.97 11.81 34.07
CA GLN A 166 -19.39 13.20 33.87
C GLN A 166 -20.77 13.49 34.47
N ILE A 167 -21.73 12.57 34.30
CA ILE A 167 -23.08 12.70 34.87
C ILE A 167 -23.01 12.68 36.40
N GLU A 168 -22.23 11.76 36.98
CA GLU A 168 -22.04 11.66 38.43
C GLU A 168 -21.38 12.92 39.00
N ASN A 169 -20.30 13.40 38.38
CA ASN A 169 -19.66 14.66 38.74
C ASN A 169 -20.62 15.85 38.64
N LYS A 170 -21.48 15.89 37.62
CA LYS A 170 -22.52 16.93 37.50
C LYS A 170 -23.52 16.86 38.65
N ARG A 171 -23.96 15.66 39.04
CA ARG A 171 -24.86 15.47 40.20
C ARG A 171 -24.21 15.88 41.51
N LEU A 172 -22.92 15.56 41.70
CA LEU A 172 -22.17 16.00 42.89
C LEU A 172 -22.06 17.52 42.95
N ARG A 173 -21.75 18.18 41.83
CA ARG A 173 -21.72 19.65 41.75
C ARG A 173 -23.08 20.26 42.06
N GLN A 174 -24.17 19.68 41.57
CA GLN A 174 -25.52 20.13 41.88
C GLN A 174 -25.82 20.00 43.38
N LYS A 175 -25.48 18.86 44.01
CA LYS A 175 -25.66 18.70 45.46
C LYS A 175 -24.86 19.72 46.28
N ILE A 176 -23.60 19.95 45.91
CA ILE A 176 -22.76 20.96 46.58
C ILE A 176 -23.36 22.36 46.41
N GLN A 177 -23.87 22.68 45.22
CA GLN A 177 -24.54 23.96 44.97
C GLN A 177 -25.81 24.09 45.79
N GLU A 178 -26.66 23.07 45.84
CA GLU A 178 -27.88 23.05 46.64
C GLU A 178 -27.58 23.21 48.15
N GLU A 179 -26.52 22.58 48.66
CA GLU A 179 -26.08 22.76 50.05
C GLU A 179 -25.55 24.17 50.32
N TYR A 180 -24.86 24.77 49.35
CA TYR A 180 -24.39 26.14 49.45
C TYR A 180 -25.54 27.16 49.41
N ASP A 181 -26.48 26.98 48.49
CA ASP A 181 -27.67 27.81 48.36
C ASP A 181 -28.53 27.73 49.64
N LYS A 182 -28.68 26.54 50.24
CA LYS A 182 -29.34 26.39 51.55
C LYS A 182 -28.68 27.20 52.66
N LYS A 183 -27.35 27.18 52.75
CA LYS A 183 -26.62 27.98 53.75
C LYS A 183 -26.79 29.49 53.53
N ILE A 184 -26.84 29.91 52.27
CA ILE A 184 -27.14 31.31 51.92
C ILE A 184 -28.56 31.67 52.38
N ASP A 185 -29.55 30.84 52.07
CA ASP A 185 -30.94 31.07 52.44
C ASP A 185 -31.12 31.11 53.98
N GLU A 186 -30.46 30.21 54.71
CA GLU A 186 -30.41 30.22 56.17
C GLU A 186 -29.85 31.54 56.71
N HIS A 187 -28.70 31.98 56.19
CA HIS A 187 -28.07 33.24 56.58
C HIS A 187 -28.96 34.46 56.25
N PHE A 188 -29.60 34.50 55.08
CA PHE A 188 -30.55 35.57 54.74
C PHE A 188 -31.77 35.58 55.65
N ASN A 189 -32.27 34.41 56.05
CA ASN A 189 -33.38 34.30 56.98
C ASN A 189 -32.98 34.77 58.39
N GLU A 190 -31.75 34.50 58.84
CA GLU A 190 -31.20 35.03 60.09
C GLU A 190 -31.08 36.56 60.05
N LEU A 191 -30.51 37.12 58.98
CA LEU A 191 -30.44 38.58 58.79
C LEU A 191 -31.81 39.24 58.83
N LYS A 192 -32.81 38.66 58.13
CA LYS A 192 -34.20 39.15 58.17
C LYS A 192 -34.80 39.10 59.57
N LYS A 193 -34.48 38.07 60.37
CA LYS A 193 -34.93 37.99 61.77
C LYS A 193 -34.31 39.10 62.61
N ILE A 194 -33.01 39.33 62.46
CA ILE A 194 -32.30 40.42 63.16
C ILE A 194 -32.89 41.77 62.78
N GLU A 195 -33.09 42.04 61.49
CA GLU A 195 -33.71 43.28 61.00
C GLU A 195 -35.13 43.47 61.57
N ALA A 196 -35.95 42.42 61.58
CA ALA A 196 -37.28 42.46 62.17
C ALA A 196 -37.26 42.72 63.69
N GLU A 197 -36.25 42.20 64.41
CA GLU A 197 -36.07 42.47 65.83
C GLU A 197 -35.63 43.92 66.09
N GLU A 198 -34.71 44.45 65.29
CA GLU A 198 -34.31 45.86 65.34
C GLU A 198 -35.49 46.79 65.07
N ASP A 199 -36.30 46.52 64.05
CA ASP A 199 -37.48 47.30 63.74
C ASP A 199 -38.52 47.23 64.85
N ARG A 200 -38.68 46.07 65.49
CA ARG A 200 -39.52 45.93 66.69
C ARG A 200 -38.99 46.75 67.86
N LEU A 201 -37.67 46.83 68.04
CA LEU A 201 -37.04 47.68 69.07
C LEU A 201 -37.23 49.17 68.77
N LYS A 202 -36.94 49.60 67.53
CA LYS A 202 -37.17 50.98 67.07
C LYS A 202 -38.65 51.38 67.22
N LEU A 203 -39.58 50.48 66.92
CA LEU A 203 -41.01 50.70 67.12
C LEU A 203 -41.36 50.85 68.61
N LYS A 204 -40.80 50.03 69.49
CA LYS A 204 -40.97 50.16 70.95
C LYS A 204 -40.41 51.49 71.47
N GLU A 205 -39.26 51.93 70.98
CA GLU A 205 -38.69 53.23 71.33
C GLU A 205 -39.58 54.38 70.85
N LYS A 206 -40.03 54.34 69.59
CA LYS A 206 -41.01 55.30 69.06
C LYS A 206 -42.28 55.32 69.89
N LEU A 207 -42.80 54.17 70.33
CA LEU A 207 -43.96 54.09 71.21
C LEU A 207 -43.68 54.68 72.61
N LYS A 208 -42.49 54.47 73.18
CA LYS A 208 -42.09 55.11 74.44
C LYS A 208 -42.00 56.63 74.29
N LEU A 209 -41.37 57.11 73.21
CA LEU A 209 -41.30 58.54 72.91
C LEU A 209 -42.69 59.13 72.67
N ALA A 210 -43.54 58.43 71.92
CA ALA A 210 -44.93 58.83 71.70
C ALA A 210 -45.71 58.90 73.01
N LYS A 211 -45.51 57.95 73.94
CA LYS A 211 -46.08 58.03 75.29
C LYS A 211 -45.57 59.24 76.06
N VAL A 212 -44.26 59.51 76.06
CA VAL A 212 -43.71 60.70 76.71
C VAL A 212 -44.29 61.99 76.10
N VAL A 213 -44.42 62.04 74.78
CA VAL A 213 -45.04 63.16 74.07
C VAL A 213 -46.55 63.25 74.37
N ASP A 214 -47.25 62.13 74.48
CA ASP A 214 -48.67 62.09 74.84
C ASP A 214 -48.89 62.52 76.29
N ASP A 215 -48.05 62.07 77.23
CA ASP A 215 -48.03 62.50 78.63
C ASP A 215 -47.73 64.00 78.72
N TYR A 216 -46.73 64.48 77.95
CA TYR A 216 -46.41 65.91 77.83
C TYR A 216 -47.57 66.69 77.23
N ASN A 217 -48.21 66.17 76.17
CA ASN A 217 -49.37 66.76 75.51
C ASN A 217 -50.60 66.73 76.43
N GLN A 218 -50.73 65.74 77.31
CA GLN A 218 -51.78 65.65 78.31
C GLN A 218 -51.55 66.71 79.39
N GLY A 219 -50.31 66.88 79.87
CA GLY A 219 -49.92 68.02 80.70
C GLY A 219 -50.14 69.36 80.00
N LEU A 220 -49.90 69.44 78.68
CA LEU A 220 -50.22 70.61 77.85
C LEU A 220 -51.72 70.79 77.64
N ARG A 221 -52.53 69.72 77.61
CA ARG A 221 -54.00 69.80 77.53
C ARG A 221 -54.58 70.27 78.85
N GLU A 222 -54.00 69.86 79.96
CA GLU A 222 -54.32 70.38 81.30
C GLU A 222 -53.90 71.85 81.40
N LYS A 223 -52.67 72.18 81.00
CA LYS A 223 -52.21 73.56 80.87
C LYS A 223 -53.08 74.36 79.91
N ARG A 224 -53.52 73.82 78.78
CA ARG A 224 -54.45 74.44 77.81
C ARG A 224 -55.89 74.46 78.27
N LYS A 225 -56.31 73.65 79.24
CA LYS A 225 -57.62 73.85 79.91
C LYS A 225 -57.53 75.09 80.81
N ILE A 226 -56.40 75.28 81.48
CA ILE A 226 -56.08 76.49 82.24
C ILE A 226 -55.93 77.70 81.28
N GLU A 227 -55.19 77.54 80.18
CA GLU A 227 -54.97 78.56 79.17
C GLU A 227 -56.21 78.83 78.33
N LYS A 228 -57.08 77.86 77.99
CA LYS A 228 -58.37 78.11 77.31
C LYS A 228 -59.38 78.79 78.22
N ALA A 229 -59.25 78.65 79.54
CA ALA A 229 -59.98 79.50 80.47
C ALA A 229 -59.50 80.96 80.36
N LEU A 230 -58.20 81.18 80.17
CA LEU A 230 -57.60 82.50 79.86
C LEU A 230 -57.86 82.96 78.41
N LEU A 231 -57.94 82.06 77.43
CA LEU A 231 -58.00 82.34 76.00
C LEU A 231 -59.44 82.42 75.48
N LYS A 232 -60.44 81.94 76.24
CA LYS A 232 -61.84 82.39 76.08
C LYS A 232 -61.97 83.90 76.28
N GLN A 233 -60.97 84.53 76.91
CA GLN A 233 -60.82 85.98 77.02
C GLN A 233 -60.13 86.62 75.79
N GLU A 234 -59.37 85.85 75.00
CA GLU A 234 -58.62 86.34 73.83
C GLU A 234 -59.18 85.85 72.47
N SER A 235 -60.09 84.88 72.45
CA SER A 235 -60.73 84.29 71.26
C SER A 235 -61.76 85.20 70.56
N LEU A 236 -61.76 86.49 70.90
CA LEU A 236 -62.39 87.56 70.12
C LEU A 236 -61.40 88.21 69.11
N LYS A 237 -60.10 87.86 69.11
CA LYS A 237 -59.08 88.56 68.31
C LYS A 237 -58.37 87.79 67.19
N ASP A 238 -58.42 86.46 67.12
CA ASP A 238 -57.56 85.69 66.18
C ASP A 238 -58.34 84.88 65.12
N HIS A 239 -59.42 85.45 64.57
CA HIS A 239 -60.07 84.93 63.35
C HIS A 239 -59.32 85.31 62.05
N GLU A 240 -58.22 86.08 62.15
CA GLU A 240 -57.48 86.63 61.00
C GLU A 240 -56.31 85.77 60.48
N LYS A 241 -55.90 84.68 61.14
CA LYS A 241 -54.69 83.91 60.73
C LYS A 241 -54.95 82.70 59.82
N LEU A 242 -56.16 82.53 59.29
CA LEU A 242 -56.51 81.38 58.44
C LEU A 242 -56.13 81.55 56.95
N VAL A 243 -55.62 82.72 56.54
CA VAL A 243 -55.36 83.04 55.12
C VAL A 243 -53.92 82.71 54.68
N GLN A 244 -52.97 82.46 55.61
CA GLN A 244 -51.54 82.26 55.27
C GLN A 244 -51.14 80.85 54.80
N LYS A 245 -52.00 79.82 54.94
CA LYS A 245 -51.66 78.44 54.55
C LYS A 245 -51.82 78.13 53.05
N ASP A 246 -52.44 79.01 52.28
CA ASP A 246 -52.76 78.78 50.86
C ASP A 246 -51.58 79.05 49.88
N LEU A 247 -50.45 79.56 50.40
CA LEU A 247 -49.24 79.85 49.61
C LEU A 247 -48.23 78.69 49.58
N GLU A 248 -48.17 77.86 50.62
CA GLU A 248 -47.19 76.76 50.74
C GLU A 248 -47.47 75.58 49.79
N ASP A 249 -48.74 75.39 49.40
CA ASP A 249 -49.14 74.31 48.50
C ASP A 249 -48.85 74.63 47.01
N LYS A 250 -48.71 75.91 46.65
CA LYS A 250 -48.30 76.33 45.29
C LYS A 250 -46.81 76.11 45.02
N GLU A 251 -45.98 76.01 46.04
CA GLU A 251 -44.53 75.84 45.91
C GLU A 251 -44.13 74.37 45.70
N LYS A 252 -44.83 73.43 46.36
CA LYS A 252 -44.63 71.98 46.18
C LYS A 252 -44.99 71.51 44.76
N ALA A 253 -46.04 72.08 44.18
CA ALA A 253 -46.47 71.78 42.80
C ALA A 253 -45.42 72.19 41.74
N ARG A 254 -44.62 73.23 42.00
CA ARG A 254 -43.55 73.66 41.08
C ARG A 254 -42.33 72.73 41.10
N ILE A 255 -42.05 72.11 42.25
CA ILE A 255 -40.89 71.22 42.43
C ILE A 255 -41.14 69.85 41.77
N GLU A 256 -42.38 69.32 41.82
CA GLU A 256 -42.73 68.07 41.13
C GLU A 256 -42.74 68.22 39.60
N ALA A 257 -43.26 69.34 39.08
CA ALA A 257 -43.24 69.63 37.64
C ALA A 257 -41.82 69.73 37.06
N ALA A 258 -40.82 70.13 37.87
CA ALA A 258 -39.42 70.15 37.46
C ALA A 258 -38.81 68.72 37.39
N LYS A 259 -39.14 67.84 38.34
CA LYS A 259 -38.65 66.45 38.38
C LYS A 259 -39.19 65.61 37.23
N GLU A 260 -40.42 65.84 36.76
CA GLU A 260 -40.97 65.13 35.60
C GLU A 260 -40.30 65.53 34.27
N ARG A 261 -39.91 66.81 34.13
CA ARG A 261 -39.18 67.28 32.94
C ARG A 261 -37.79 66.68 32.81
N GLU A 262 -37.10 66.40 33.91
CA GLU A 262 -35.80 65.70 33.89
C GLU A 262 -35.93 64.22 33.50
N LYS A 263 -36.98 63.53 33.99
CA LYS A 263 -37.28 62.14 33.59
C LYS A 263 -37.60 62.03 32.09
N PHE A 264 -38.28 63.03 31.53
CA PHE A 264 -38.55 63.06 30.09
C PHE A 264 -37.29 63.29 29.24
N LYS A 265 -36.36 64.13 29.71
CA LYS A 265 -35.07 64.37 29.02
C LYS A 265 -34.19 63.11 29.00
N SER A 266 -34.14 62.34 30.09
CA SER A 266 -33.35 61.11 30.15
C SER A 266 -33.92 59.99 29.26
N LEU A 267 -35.26 59.85 29.20
CA LEU A 267 -35.92 58.93 28.29
C LEU A 267 -35.65 59.27 26.82
N TYR A 268 -35.69 60.55 26.46
CA TYR A 268 -35.42 61.00 25.10
C TYR A 268 -33.96 60.76 24.66
N ALA A 269 -33.00 60.92 25.58
CA ALA A 269 -31.59 60.59 25.32
C ALA A 269 -31.37 59.08 25.07
N ASN A 270 -31.99 58.22 25.88
CA ASN A 270 -31.90 56.76 25.73
C ASN A 270 -32.53 56.25 24.41
N ILE A 271 -33.59 56.91 23.94
CA ILE A 271 -34.22 56.58 22.64
C ILE A 271 -33.27 56.91 21.48
N LYS A 272 -32.65 58.10 21.50
CA LYS A 272 -31.66 58.50 20.47
C LYS A 272 -30.43 57.59 20.45
N GLU A 273 -29.97 57.14 21.61
CA GLU A 273 -28.83 56.23 21.70
C GLU A 273 -29.16 54.84 21.13
N LYS A 274 -30.36 54.31 21.41
CA LYS A 274 -30.85 53.06 20.80
C LYS A 274 -30.99 53.16 19.27
N GLU A 275 -31.45 54.28 18.75
CA GLU A 275 -31.53 54.50 17.30
C GLU A 275 -30.15 54.50 16.65
N LEU A 276 -29.15 55.11 17.30
CA LEU A 276 -27.75 55.11 16.83
C LEU A 276 -27.17 53.69 16.84
N GLN A 277 -27.38 52.92 17.92
CA GLN A 277 -26.94 51.53 18.02
C GLN A 277 -27.60 50.63 16.95
N ASN A 278 -28.89 50.85 16.66
CA ASN A 278 -29.59 50.10 15.62
C ASN A 278 -29.08 50.44 14.21
N LYS A 279 -28.70 51.69 13.93
CA LYS A 279 -28.04 52.06 12.67
C LYS A 279 -26.67 51.36 12.53
N MET A 280 -25.86 51.37 13.58
CA MET A 280 -24.57 50.67 13.60
C MET A 280 -24.71 49.15 13.43
N LYS A 281 -25.75 48.53 14.00
CA LYS A 281 -26.04 47.09 13.79
C LYS A 281 -26.42 46.80 12.34
N LYS A 282 -27.30 47.60 11.73
CA LYS A 282 -27.68 47.45 10.32
C LYS A 282 -26.50 47.61 9.37
N GLU A 283 -25.57 48.52 9.65
CA GLU A 283 -24.34 48.66 8.85
C GLU A 283 -23.40 47.47 9.00
N ARG A 284 -23.27 46.90 10.20
CA ARG A 284 -22.51 45.66 10.43
C ARG A 284 -23.13 44.46 9.71
N GLU A 285 -24.44 44.33 9.74
CA GLU A 285 -25.18 43.28 9.03
C GLU A 285 -24.96 43.38 7.52
N LYS A 286 -25.07 44.59 6.94
CA LYS A 286 -24.76 44.82 5.51
C LYS A 286 -23.33 44.46 5.14
N LEU A 287 -22.34 44.82 5.97
CA LEU A 287 -20.94 44.44 5.74
C LEU A 287 -20.72 42.93 5.79
N ILE A 288 -21.49 42.19 6.59
CA ILE A 288 -21.45 40.73 6.64
C ILE A 288 -22.10 40.14 5.38
N GLU A 289 -23.26 40.66 4.97
CA GLU A 289 -23.95 40.23 3.74
C GLU A 289 -23.08 40.47 2.49
N ASP A 290 -22.40 41.61 2.39
CA ASP A 290 -21.52 41.93 1.27
C ASP A 290 -20.28 41.02 1.24
N LYS A 291 -19.75 40.64 2.41
CA LYS A 291 -18.67 39.64 2.50
C LYS A 291 -19.13 38.25 2.06
N ILE A 292 -20.33 37.83 2.47
CA ILE A 292 -20.92 36.55 2.07
C ILE A 292 -21.16 36.54 0.55
N LYS A 293 -21.68 37.62 -0.03
CA LYS A 293 -21.86 37.74 -1.49
C LYS A 293 -20.53 37.64 -2.22
N ALA A 294 -19.50 38.36 -1.77
CA ALA A 294 -18.17 38.29 -2.37
C ALA A 294 -17.52 36.89 -2.27
N GLU A 295 -17.80 36.13 -1.21
CA GLU A 295 -17.37 34.73 -1.10
C GLU A 295 -18.13 33.80 -2.04
N ILE A 296 -19.44 34.01 -2.21
CA ILE A 296 -20.27 33.27 -3.17
C ILE A 296 -19.79 33.53 -4.60
N ASP A 297 -19.50 34.77 -4.96
CA ASP A 297 -19.02 35.13 -6.30
C ASP A 297 -17.67 34.47 -6.60
N LYS A 298 -16.72 34.51 -5.65
CA LYS A 298 -15.44 33.78 -5.75
C LYS A 298 -15.61 32.27 -5.89
N TYR A 299 -16.62 31.70 -5.24
CA TYR A 299 -16.93 30.28 -5.38
C TYR A 299 -17.51 29.95 -6.75
N ASN A 300 -18.40 30.82 -7.28
CA ASN A 300 -18.98 30.68 -8.61
C ASN A 300 -17.90 30.78 -9.70
N GLU A 301 -16.99 31.76 -9.62
CA GLU A 301 -15.84 31.89 -10.54
C GLU A 301 -14.98 30.61 -10.55
N LYS A 302 -14.66 30.06 -9.37
CA LYS A 302 -13.92 28.79 -9.27
C LYS A 302 -14.68 27.62 -9.90
N LYS A 303 -16.01 27.60 -9.77
CA LYS A 303 -16.86 26.55 -10.33
C LYS A 303 -16.97 26.67 -11.85
N GLU A 304 -17.02 27.89 -12.38
CA GLU A 304 -16.97 28.18 -13.82
C GLU A 304 -15.64 27.72 -14.42
N ILE A 305 -14.50 28.10 -13.82
CA ILE A 305 -13.17 27.63 -14.23
C ILE A 305 -13.09 26.09 -14.21
N GLN A 306 -13.64 25.45 -13.18
CA GLN A 306 -13.66 23.99 -13.09
C GLN A 306 -14.50 23.36 -14.20
N ASN A 307 -15.63 23.97 -14.57
CA ASN A 307 -16.48 23.50 -15.66
C ASN A 307 -15.82 23.71 -17.02
N GLU A 308 -15.16 24.85 -17.25
CA GLU A 308 -14.38 25.10 -18.47
C GLU A 308 -13.26 24.06 -18.63
N LEU A 309 -12.53 23.74 -17.56
CA LEU A 309 -11.51 22.69 -17.58
C LEU A 309 -12.09 21.29 -17.86
N ARG A 310 -13.31 21.00 -17.37
CA ARG A 310 -14.02 19.75 -17.71
C ARG A 310 -14.41 19.71 -19.18
N GLN A 311 -14.95 20.81 -19.72
CA GLN A 311 -15.31 20.91 -21.13
C GLN A 311 -14.07 20.78 -22.03
N GLN A 312 -12.96 21.44 -21.67
CA GLN A 312 -11.68 21.31 -22.39
C GLN A 312 -11.17 19.86 -22.36
N ARG A 313 -11.20 19.18 -21.21
CA ARG A 313 -10.84 17.75 -21.13
C ARG A 313 -11.75 16.85 -21.97
N GLU A 314 -13.05 17.14 -21.99
CA GLU A 314 -13.99 16.37 -22.79
C GLU A 314 -13.75 16.58 -24.30
N ILE A 315 -13.48 17.82 -24.71
CA ILE A 315 -13.09 18.15 -26.09
C ILE A 315 -11.77 17.47 -26.45
N GLU A 316 -10.77 17.48 -25.58
CA GLU A 316 -9.51 16.75 -25.78
C GLU A 316 -9.72 15.24 -25.90
N LEU A 317 -10.59 14.64 -25.07
CA LEU A 317 -10.92 13.22 -25.15
C LEU A 317 -11.65 12.89 -26.46
N ARG A 318 -12.61 13.73 -26.88
CA ARG A 318 -13.28 13.60 -28.19
C ARG A 318 -12.28 13.71 -29.34
N ASN A 319 -11.34 14.66 -29.27
CA ASN A 319 -10.28 14.85 -30.26
C ASN A 319 -9.30 13.67 -30.29
N LYS A 320 -9.02 13.02 -29.15
CA LYS A 320 -8.21 11.78 -29.09
C LYS A 320 -8.93 10.56 -29.64
N ILE A 321 -10.27 10.52 -29.57
CA ILE A 321 -11.10 9.42 -30.10
C ILE A 321 -11.33 9.58 -31.62
N ASN A 322 -11.40 10.82 -32.13
CA ASN A 322 -11.61 11.11 -33.55
C ASN A 322 -10.60 10.50 -34.55
N PRO A 323 -9.27 10.43 -34.31
CA PRO A 323 -8.34 9.82 -35.27
C PRO A 323 -8.65 8.33 -35.50
N ASN A 324 -9.16 7.62 -34.49
CA ASN A 324 -9.60 6.22 -34.68
C ASN A 324 -10.84 6.13 -35.57
N LYS A 325 -11.76 7.10 -35.48
CA LYS A 325 -12.91 7.17 -36.41
C LYS A 325 -12.46 7.49 -37.83
N GLU A 326 -11.52 8.42 -38.01
CA GLU A 326 -10.94 8.72 -39.33
C GLU A 326 -10.21 7.52 -39.95
N ILE A 327 -9.48 6.74 -39.14
CA ILE A 327 -8.85 5.49 -39.60
C ILE A 327 -9.90 4.48 -40.06
N ILE A 328 -11.00 4.33 -39.30
CA ILE A 328 -12.12 3.46 -39.68
C ILE A 328 -12.77 3.95 -40.99
N TYR A 329 -13.02 5.25 -41.14
CA TYR A 329 -13.56 5.81 -42.38
C TYR A 329 -12.63 5.59 -43.58
N LYS A 330 -11.31 5.74 -43.41
CA LYS A 330 -10.32 5.43 -44.46
C LYS A 330 -10.29 3.94 -44.82
N MET A 331 -10.47 3.04 -43.85
CA MET A 331 -10.58 1.60 -44.09
C MET A 331 -11.85 1.26 -44.89
N ILE A 332 -13.00 1.83 -44.50
CA ILE A 332 -14.28 1.66 -45.23
C ILE A 332 -14.18 2.20 -46.65
N GLU A 333 -13.53 3.36 -46.85
CA GLU A 333 -13.34 3.95 -48.18
C GLU A 333 -12.44 3.08 -49.07
N ASN A 334 -11.38 2.49 -48.51
CA ASN A 334 -10.50 1.57 -49.22
C ASN A 334 -11.20 0.26 -49.60
N ASP A 335 -12.03 -0.30 -48.71
CA ASP A 335 -12.80 -1.51 -49.01
C ASP A 335 -13.87 -1.26 -50.08
N ASN A 336 -14.51 -0.08 -50.07
CA ASN A 336 -15.43 0.32 -51.13
C ASN A 336 -14.73 0.50 -52.49
N LYS A 337 -13.48 0.99 -52.51
CA LYS A 337 -12.66 1.07 -53.75
C LYS A 337 -12.30 -0.32 -54.29
N LYS A 338 -11.99 -1.29 -53.42
CA LYS A 338 -11.72 -2.68 -53.83
C LYS A 338 -12.95 -3.35 -54.44
N LYS A 339 -14.12 -3.22 -53.79
CA LYS A 339 -15.38 -3.77 -54.31
C LYS A 339 -15.77 -3.20 -55.68
N LYS A 340 -15.48 -1.93 -55.95
CA LYS A 340 -15.69 -1.34 -57.30
C LYS A 340 -14.78 -1.96 -58.36
N LYS A 341 -13.50 -2.21 -58.05
CA LYS A 341 -12.56 -2.86 -58.98
C LYS A 341 -12.93 -4.31 -59.28
N GLU A 342 -13.37 -5.07 -58.27
CA GLU A 342 -13.84 -6.45 -58.46
C GLU A 342 -15.08 -6.51 -59.38
N PHE A 343 -15.96 -5.50 -59.31
CA PHE A 343 -17.13 -5.41 -60.19
C PHE A 343 -16.75 -5.08 -61.64
N GLU A 344 -15.74 -4.24 -61.85
CA GLU A 344 -15.19 -3.92 -63.19
C GLU A 344 -14.44 -5.12 -63.83
N GLU A 345 -13.73 -5.91 -63.03
CA GLU A 345 -13.06 -7.16 -63.47
C GLU A 345 -14.06 -8.28 -63.82
N PHE A 346 -15.24 -8.29 -63.20
CA PHE A 346 -16.31 -9.24 -63.53
C PHE A 346 -16.96 -8.92 -64.88
N GLN A 347 -17.14 -7.65 -65.23
CA GLN A 347 -17.73 -7.24 -66.52
C GLN A 347 -16.82 -7.55 -67.72
N THR A 348 -15.50 -7.53 -67.56
CA THR A 348 -14.54 -7.79 -68.64
C THR A 348 -14.43 -9.27 -69.00
N LYS A 349 -14.55 -10.19 -68.03
CA LYS A 349 -14.49 -11.65 -68.28
C LYS A 349 -15.74 -12.22 -68.98
N TRP A 350 -16.86 -11.50 -69.01
CA TRP A 350 -18.10 -11.96 -69.63
C TRP A 350 -18.14 -11.71 -71.16
N LEU A 351 -17.32 -10.78 -71.66
CA LEU A 351 -17.25 -10.44 -73.10
C LEU A 351 -16.41 -11.44 -73.93
N ASP A 352 -15.47 -12.18 -73.32
CA ASP A 352 -14.56 -13.11 -74.02
C ASP A 352 -15.15 -14.51 -74.32
N VAL A 353 -16.34 -14.83 -73.81
CA VAL A 353 -16.96 -16.17 -73.95
C VAL A 353 -17.75 -16.33 -75.27
N GLU A 354 -18.17 -15.22 -75.89
CA GLU A 354 -19.00 -15.24 -77.10
C GLU A 354 -18.17 -15.49 -78.39
N ASP A 355 -16.89 -15.10 -78.42
CA ASP A 355 -16.01 -15.18 -79.60
C ASP A 355 -15.41 -16.58 -79.87
N ILE A 356 -15.51 -17.52 -78.93
CA ILE A 356 -14.89 -18.86 -79.05
C ILE A 356 -15.83 -19.88 -79.73
N ARG A 357 -17.13 -19.60 -79.83
CA ARG A 357 -18.13 -20.55 -80.37
C ARG A 357 -18.27 -20.56 -81.90
N VAL A 358 -17.83 -19.51 -82.60
CA VAL A 358 -18.04 -19.35 -84.06
C VAL A 358 -16.97 -20.06 -84.92
N LYS A 359 -15.78 -20.38 -84.38
CA LYS A 359 -14.64 -20.89 -85.18
C LYS A 359 -14.59 -22.41 -85.40
N ARG A 360 -15.60 -23.20 -85.02
CA ARG A 360 -15.50 -24.68 -84.99
C ARG A 360 -16.38 -25.45 -86.00
N GLU A 361 -17.18 -24.77 -86.83
CA GLU A 361 -18.12 -25.43 -87.77
C GLU A 361 -17.68 -25.43 -89.25
N GLU A 362 -16.67 -24.65 -89.67
CA GLU A 362 -16.33 -24.49 -91.10
C GLU A 362 -15.34 -25.53 -91.70
N GLU A 363 -14.74 -26.43 -90.90
CA GLU A 363 -13.69 -27.35 -91.39
C GLU A 363 -14.16 -28.73 -91.90
N ARG A 364 -15.45 -29.10 -91.75
CA ARG A 364 -15.91 -30.48 -92.03
C ARG A 364 -16.33 -30.77 -93.46
N GLU A 365 -16.62 -29.78 -94.31
CA GLU A 365 -17.29 -30.06 -95.58
C GLU A 365 -16.38 -30.15 -96.82
N ARG A 366 -15.09 -29.79 -96.72
CA ARG A 366 -14.20 -29.74 -97.91
C ARG A 366 -13.49 -31.04 -98.29
N LYS A 367 -13.57 -32.13 -97.49
CA LYS A 367 -12.74 -33.35 -97.69
C LYS A 367 -13.42 -34.54 -98.41
N ASN A 368 -14.70 -34.45 -98.78
CA ASN A 368 -15.48 -35.66 -99.11
C ASN A 368 -15.61 -36.05 -100.60
N ALA A 369 -15.12 -35.25 -101.55
CA ALA A 369 -15.36 -35.50 -102.99
C ALA A 369 -14.11 -35.93 -103.80
N GLN A 370 -12.89 -35.55 -103.40
CA GLN A 370 -11.66 -35.91 -104.11
C GLN A 370 -11.12 -37.31 -103.71
N PHE A 371 -11.58 -37.86 -102.57
CA PHE A 371 -11.12 -39.12 -101.98
C PHE A 371 -11.47 -40.39 -102.78
N LYS A 372 -12.44 -40.35 -103.72
CA LYS A 372 -12.99 -41.56 -104.36
C LYS A 372 -12.26 -42.00 -105.64
N LYS A 373 -11.42 -41.15 -106.25
CA LYS A 373 -10.68 -41.51 -107.49
C LYS A 373 -9.20 -41.83 -107.25
N GLU A 374 -8.57 -41.23 -106.23
CA GLU A 374 -7.24 -41.63 -105.74
C GLU A 374 -7.25 -42.97 -104.97
N LEU A 375 -8.44 -43.44 -104.55
CA LEU A 375 -8.62 -44.62 -103.71
C LEU A 375 -8.16 -45.94 -104.35
N TYR A 376 -8.23 -46.05 -105.68
CA TYR A 376 -8.05 -47.31 -106.39
C TYR A 376 -6.59 -47.58 -106.81
N GLN A 377 -5.86 -46.55 -107.25
CA GLN A 377 -4.42 -46.67 -107.51
C GLN A 377 -3.60 -46.63 -106.22
N ALA A 378 -3.99 -45.83 -105.23
CA ALA A 378 -3.43 -45.94 -103.88
C ALA A 378 -3.79 -47.27 -103.18
N TYR A 379 -4.75 -48.07 -103.66
CA TYR A 379 -5.14 -49.34 -103.03
C TYR A 379 -4.06 -50.43 -103.16
N LEU A 380 -3.40 -50.50 -104.32
CA LEU A 380 -2.37 -51.50 -104.63
C LEU A 380 -1.05 -51.17 -103.93
N ASP A 381 -0.58 -49.92 -104.04
CA ASP A 381 0.62 -49.45 -103.33
C ASP A 381 0.40 -49.38 -101.80
N LYS A 382 -0.82 -49.04 -101.34
CA LYS A 382 -1.19 -49.23 -99.93
C LYS A 382 -1.12 -50.68 -99.50
N ARG A 383 -1.34 -51.69 -100.35
CA ARG A 383 -1.44 -53.07 -99.86
C ARG A 383 -0.07 -53.58 -99.40
N GLU A 384 0.99 -53.22 -100.10
CA GLU A 384 2.36 -53.57 -99.73
C GLU A 384 2.94 -52.64 -98.67
N GLU A 385 2.72 -51.33 -98.78
CA GLU A 385 3.07 -50.41 -97.70
C GLU A 385 2.27 -50.71 -96.43
N LYS A 386 1.01 -51.18 -96.51
CA LYS A 386 0.23 -51.62 -95.32
C LYS A 386 0.82 -52.86 -94.70
N LYS A 387 1.43 -53.80 -95.43
CA LYS A 387 2.06 -54.97 -94.80
C LYS A 387 3.31 -54.54 -94.03
N LYS A 388 4.21 -53.77 -94.66
CA LYS A 388 5.42 -53.25 -94.01
C LYS A 388 5.11 -52.24 -92.89
N LYS A 389 4.12 -51.36 -93.07
CA LYS A 389 3.62 -50.45 -92.02
C LYS A 389 2.88 -51.20 -90.92
N LYS A 390 2.15 -52.30 -91.19
CA LYS A 390 1.53 -53.13 -90.15
C LYS A 390 2.58 -53.86 -89.33
N GLU A 391 3.59 -54.47 -89.94
CA GLU A 391 4.68 -55.11 -89.20
C GLU A 391 5.50 -54.09 -88.38
N LEU A 392 5.75 -52.90 -88.92
CA LEU A 392 6.41 -51.81 -88.19
C LEU A 392 5.49 -51.22 -87.09
N GLN A 393 4.17 -51.12 -87.32
CA GLN A 393 3.18 -50.66 -86.34
C GLN A 393 2.90 -51.71 -85.26
N GLU A 394 3.01 -53.00 -85.56
CA GLU A 394 2.89 -54.09 -84.61
C GLU A 394 4.14 -54.14 -83.73
N LYS A 395 5.34 -53.99 -84.29
CA LYS A 395 6.58 -53.84 -83.52
C LYS A 395 6.56 -52.57 -82.65
N LYS A 396 6.20 -51.42 -83.22
CA LYS A 396 6.03 -50.16 -82.46
C LYS A 396 4.90 -50.25 -81.44
N GLY A 397 3.84 -50.98 -81.73
CA GLY A 397 2.69 -51.20 -80.83
C GLY A 397 3.04 -52.12 -79.67
N LEU A 398 3.87 -53.14 -79.90
CA LEU A 398 4.44 -53.99 -78.86
C LEU A 398 5.42 -53.22 -77.97
N GLU A 399 6.29 -52.39 -78.56
CA GLU A 399 7.19 -51.51 -77.80
C GLU A 399 6.41 -50.45 -77.01
N LEU A 400 5.42 -49.81 -77.62
CA LEU A 400 4.53 -48.84 -76.96
C LEU A 400 3.72 -49.51 -75.83
N SER A 401 3.26 -50.75 -76.02
CA SER A 401 2.56 -51.51 -74.98
C SER A 401 3.48 -51.88 -73.81
N LYS A 402 4.76 -52.19 -74.07
CA LYS A 402 5.76 -52.39 -73.01
C LYS A 402 6.01 -51.09 -72.24
N ILE A 403 6.21 -49.98 -72.95
CA ILE A 403 6.41 -48.65 -72.34
C ILE A 403 5.18 -48.21 -71.54
N LEU A 404 3.95 -48.45 -72.04
CA LEU A 404 2.72 -48.15 -71.30
C LEU A 404 2.59 -49.00 -70.04
N LYS A 405 2.92 -50.31 -70.11
CA LYS A 405 2.90 -51.18 -68.92
C LYS A 405 3.91 -50.73 -67.88
N GLU A 406 5.13 -50.39 -68.29
CA GLU A 406 6.17 -49.87 -67.40
C GLU A 406 5.75 -48.51 -66.80
N TYR A 407 5.11 -47.63 -67.59
CA TYR A 407 4.57 -46.36 -67.12
C TYR A 407 3.40 -46.56 -66.13
N ASP A 408 2.46 -47.46 -66.41
CA ASP A 408 1.35 -47.80 -65.53
C ASP A 408 1.83 -48.45 -64.22
N GLU A 409 2.87 -49.28 -64.27
CA GLU A 409 3.52 -49.82 -63.08
C GLU A 409 4.24 -48.73 -62.28
N CYS A 410 4.90 -47.79 -62.96
CA CYS A 410 5.58 -46.66 -62.34
C CYS A 410 4.59 -45.71 -61.66
N THR A 411 3.47 -45.40 -62.32
CA THR A 411 2.41 -44.55 -61.75
C THR A 411 1.72 -45.23 -60.57
N LYS A 412 1.42 -46.54 -60.65
CA LYS A 412 0.88 -47.30 -59.50
C LYS A 412 1.82 -47.29 -58.30
N LYS A 413 3.13 -47.53 -58.50
CA LYS A 413 4.13 -47.44 -57.42
C LYS A 413 4.20 -46.03 -56.84
N MET A 414 4.15 -45.00 -57.70
CA MET A 414 4.15 -43.60 -57.27
C MET A 414 2.87 -43.24 -56.48
N GLU A 415 1.70 -43.73 -56.88
CA GLU A 415 0.45 -43.54 -56.13
C GLU A 415 0.46 -44.25 -54.79
N GLN A 416 0.94 -45.50 -54.74
CA GLN A 416 1.11 -46.24 -53.49
C GLN A 416 2.03 -45.49 -52.53
N TYR A 417 3.18 -45.00 -53.03
CA TYR A 417 4.10 -44.17 -52.24
C TYR A 417 3.44 -42.89 -51.72
N LYS A 418 2.66 -42.18 -52.56
CA LYS A 418 1.91 -40.99 -52.12
C LYS A 418 0.85 -41.31 -51.07
N GLN A 419 0.17 -42.45 -51.18
CA GLN A 419 -0.81 -42.89 -50.18
C GLN A 419 -0.13 -43.27 -48.85
N GLU A 420 1.02 -43.94 -48.90
CA GLU A 420 1.82 -44.25 -47.72
C GLU A 420 2.34 -42.99 -47.03
N GLN A 421 2.82 -42.00 -47.79
CA GLN A 421 3.22 -40.69 -47.25
C GLN A 421 2.04 -39.99 -46.55
N LYS A 422 0.87 -39.93 -47.17
CA LYS A 422 -0.33 -39.36 -46.55
C LYS A 422 -0.75 -40.10 -45.28
N LYS A 423 -0.66 -41.44 -45.27
CA LYS A 423 -0.93 -42.25 -44.08
C LYS A 423 0.07 -41.93 -42.96
N LEU A 424 1.35 -41.82 -43.29
CA LEU A 424 2.40 -41.48 -42.35
C LEU A 424 2.21 -40.08 -41.76
N GLU A 425 1.90 -39.09 -42.60
CA GLU A 425 1.56 -37.72 -42.15
C GLU A 425 0.35 -37.71 -41.23
N LYS A 426 -0.71 -38.45 -41.59
CA LYS A 426 -1.90 -38.58 -40.74
C LYS A 426 -1.57 -39.20 -39.38
N MET A 427 -0.76 -40.26 -39.34
CA MET A 427 -0.30 -40.86 -38.08
C MET A 427 0.53 -39.89 -37.24
N LYS A 428 1.43 -39.11 -37.86
CA LYS A 428 2.20 -38.08 -37.16
C LYS A 428 1.31 -36.97 -36.58
N LEU A 429 0.28 -36.53 -37.32
CA LEU A 429 -0.69 -35.54 -36.85
C LEU A 429 -1.54 -36.07 -35.70
N GLU A 430 -1.97 -37.34 -35.76
CA GLU A 430 -2.69 -37.99 -34.66
C GLU A 430 -1.82 -38.09 -33.40
N GLN A 431 -0.56 -38.47 -33.53
CA GLN A 431 0.40 -38.48 -32.42
C GLN A 431 0.58 -37.09 -31.81
N LEU A 432 0.78 -36.06 -32.64
CA LEU A 432 0.92 -34.68 -32.17
C LEU A 432 -0.34 -34.17 -31.46
N ASN A 433 -1.53 -34.49 -31.99
CA ASN A 433 -2.79 -34.15 -31.34
C ASN A 433 -2.98 -34.86 -29.99
N ASN A 434 -2.53 -36.11 -29.87
CA ASN A 434 -2.58 -36.83 -28.59
C ASN A 434 -1.64 -36.17 -27.57
N ILE A 435 -0.41 -35.84 -27.97
CA ILE A 435 0.55 -35.12 -27.12
C ILE A 435 -0.03 -33.78 -26.66
N LEU A 436 -0.64 -32.99 -27.56
CA LEU A 436 -1.27 -31.72 -27.20
C LEU A 436 -2.44 -31.88 -26.23
N LYS A 437 -3.27 -32.93 -26.39
CA LYS A 437 -4.36 -33.23 -25.45
C LYS A 437 -3.85 -33.65 -24.08
N GLU A 438 -2.79 -34.47 -24.05
CA GLU A 438 -2.12 -34.87 -22.81
C GLU A 438 -1.53 -33.64 -22.10
N GLU A 439 -0.82 -32.77 -22.82
CA GLU A 439 -0.26 -31.55 -22.28
C GLU A 439 -1.35 -30.59 -21.75
N GLN A 440 -2.44 -30.41 -22.50
CA GLN A 440 -3.57 -29.59 -22.04
C GLN A 440 -4.25 -30.18 -20.79
N SER A 441 -4.39 -31.50 -20.71
CA SER A 441 -4.98 -32.14 -19.53
C SER A 441 -4.04 -32.05 -18.32
N ALA A 442 -2.73 -32.22 -18.50
CA ALA A 442 -1.72 -32.01 -17.47
C ALA A 442 -1.73 -30.56 -16.95
N ARG A 443 -1.78 -29.56 -17.84
CA ARG A 443 -1.90 -28.13 -17.46
C ARG A 443 -3.16 -27.87 -16.64
N LYS A 444 -4.32 -28.42 -17.04
CA LYS A 444 -5.57 -28.27 -16.28
C LYS A 444 -5.50 -28.91 -14.89
N ILE A 445 -4.82 -30.04 -14.76
CA ILE A 445 -4.59 -30.70 -13.46
C ILE A 445 -3.69 -29.82 -12.58
N GLN A 446 -2.58 -29.33 -13.13
CA GLN A 446 -1.68 -28.40 -12.42
C GLN A 446 -2.40 -27.13 -11.95
N ASP A 447 -3.16 -26.46 -12.84
CA ASP A 447 -3.95 -25.28 -12.49
C ASP A 447 -4.94 -25.57 -11.35
N LYS A 448 -5.58 -26.74 -11.38
CA LYS A 448 -6.53 -27.15 -10.33
C LYS A 448 -5.81 -27.40 -9.01
N GLU A 449 -4.64 -28.04 -9.03
CA GLU A 449 -3.81 -28.26 -7.85
C GLU A 449 -3.30 -26.93 -7.28
N GLU A 450 -2.83 -26.00 -8.11
CA GLU A 450 -2.41 -24.66 -7.70
C GLU A 450 -3.58 -23.87 -7.08
N ARG A 451 -4.76 -23.89 -7.70
CA ARG A 451 -5.97 -23.27 -7.12
C ARG A 451 -6.33 -23.89 -5.77
N ASN A 452 -6.21 -25.21 -5.64
CA ASN A 452 -6.47 -25.89 -4.37
C ASN A 452 -5.42 -25.54 -3.31
N LYS A 453 -4.13 -25.46 -3.67
CA LYS A 453 -3.05 -25.00 -2.79
C LYS A 453 -3.30 -23.56 -2.33
N TRP A 454 -3.67 -22.67 -3.25
CA TRP A 454 -4.04 -21.28 -2.96
C TRP A 454 -5.24 -21.19 -2.01
N ARG A 455 -6.29 -22.00 -2.23
CA ARG A 455 -7.45 -22.04 -1.33
C ARG A 455 -7.07 -22.50 0.08
N LYS A 456 -6.24 -23.55 0.20
CA LYS A 456 -5.73 -24.01 1.49
C LYS A 456 -4.92 -22.93 2.20
N LEU A 457 -4.02 -22.26 1.47
CA LEU A 457 -3.23 -21.15 2.01
C LEU A 457 -4.09 -19.99 2.50
N ILE A 458 -5.15 -19.63 1.76
CA ILE A 458 -6.10 -18.60 2.19
C ILE A 458 -6.84 -19.01 3.47
N MET A 459 -7.32 -20.26 3.53
CA MET A 459 -7.97 -20.80 4.73
C MET A 459 -7.03 -20.80 5.94
N GLU A 460 -5.80 -21.27 5.77
CA GLU A 460 -4.78 -21.27 6.83
C GLU A 460 -4.47 -19.85 7.31
N ASN A 461 -4.34 -18.88 6.40
CA ASN A 461 -4.13 -17.48 6.75
C ASN A 461 -5.35 -16.90 7.52
N GLN A 462 -6.57 -17.23 7.10
CA GLN A 462 -7.78 -16.80 7.82
C GLN A 462 -7.88 -17.42 9.21
N GLU A 463 -7.51 -18.69 9.37
CA GLU A 463 -7.45 -19.35 10.68
C GLU A 463 -6.37 -18.73 11.58
N LEU A 464 -5.21 -18.39 11.03
CA LEU A 464 -4.15 -17.68 11.75
C LEU A 464 -4.62 -16.28 12.18
N ASP A 465 -5.23 -15.51 11.29
CA ASP A 465 -5.76 -14.18 11.61
C ASP A 465 -6.87 -14.27 12.68
N LYS A 466 -7.71 -15.32 12.64
CA LYS A 466 -8.70 -15.59 13.68
C LYS A 466 -8.05 -15.91 15.03
N LYS A 467 -7.01 -16.74 15.07
CA LYS A 467 -6.25 -17.04 16.29
C LYS A 467 -5.61 -15.78 16.87
N HIS A 468 -4.97 -14.97 16.03
CA HIS A 468 -4.38 -13.69 16.45
C HIS A 468 -5.42 -12.71 16.99
N TYR A 469 -6.60 -12.65 16.36
CA TYR A 469 -7.73 -11.87 16.88
C TYR A 469 -8.20 -12.38 18.24
N GLU A 470 -8.38 -13.70 18.42
CA GLU A 470 -8.77 -14.28 19.70
C GLU A 470 -7.74 -14.05 20.81
N GLU A 471 -6.45 -14.19 20.50
CA GLU A 471 -5.33 -13.88 21.40
C GLU A 471 -5.35 -12.41 21.82
N TYR A 472 -5.53 -11.50 20.87
CA TYR A 472 -5.65 -10.07 21.12
C TYR A 472 -6.86 -9.73 22.00
N VAL A 473 -8.03 -10.32 21.72
CA VAL A 473 -9.22 -10.10 22.55
C VAL A 473 -9.01 -10.65 23.96
N LYS A 474 -8.33 -11.79 24.13
CA LYS A 474 -7.94 -12.33 25.44
C LYS A 474 -6.94 -11.43 26.18
N SER A 475 -5.95 -10.86 25.48
CA SER A 475 -4.98 -9.95 26.11
C SER A 475 -5.70 -8.72 26.65
N VAL A 476 -6.58 -8.11 25.86
CA VAL A 476 -7.43 -6.98 26.28
C VAL A 476 -8.35 -7.35 27.44
N ALA A 477 -8.93 -8.56 27.43
CA ALA A 477 -9.79 -9.05 28.52
C ALA A 477 -9.07 -9.11 29.88
N ASN A 478 -7.76 -9.36 29.86
CA ASN A 478 -6.94 -9.52 31.05
C ASN A 478 -6.45 -8.19 31.64
N GLU A 479 -6.51 -7.09 30.88
CA GLU A 479 -6.12 -5.75 31.34
C GLU A 479 -6.98 -5.28 32.53
N SER A 480 -6.38 -4.54 33.46
CA SER A 480 -7.05 -4.16 34.72
C SER A 480 -8.28 -3.28 34.50
N TRP A 481 -8.17 -2.30 33.60
CA TRP A 481 -9.23 -1.33 33.34
C TRP A 481 -10.46 -1.92 32.64
N THR A 482 -10.31 -3.07 31.96
CA THR A 482 -11.45 -3.76 31.34
C THR A 482 -12.27 -4.52 32.37
N LYS A 483 -11.67 -5.00 33.46
CA LYS A 483 -12.36 -5.77 34.51
C LYS A 483 -13.43 -4.96 35.22
N ASP A 484 -13.20 -3.67 35.39
CA ASP A 484 -14.14 -2.74 36.04
C ASP A 484 -15.38 -2.44 35.17
N ASN A 485 -15.31 -2.67 33.86
CA ASN A 485 -16.37 -2.32 32.92
C ASN A 485 -17.20 -3.55 32.55
N GLU A 486 -18.23 -3.85 33.35
CA GLU A 486 -19.09 -5.02 33.15
C GLU A 486 -19.72 -5.11 31.74
N PRO A 487 -20.27 -4.03 31.14
CA PRO A 487 -20.73 -4.04 29.75
C PRO A 487 -19.66 -4.47 28.73
N LEU A 488 -18.43 -3.99 28.91
CA LEU A 488 -17.30 -4.34 28.04
C LEU A 488 -16.91 -5.81 28.22
N GLN A 489 -16.86 -6.32 29.45
CA GLN A 489 -16.60 -7.74 29.73
C GLN A 489 -17.66 -8.66 29.11
N ARG A 490 -18.94 -8.29 29.16
CA ARG A 490 -20.01 -9.04 28.47
C ARG A 490 -19.81 -9.04 26.95
N TYR A 491 -19.39 -7.91 26.38
CA TYR A 491 -19.08 -7.83 24.95
C TYR A 491 -17.89 -8.72 24.57
N ILE A 492 -16.78 -8.65 25.33
CA ILE A 492 -15.58 -9.46 25.11
C ILE A 492 -15.89 -10.96 25.21
N LYS A 493 -16.62 -11.40 26.24
CA LYS A 493 -17.08 -12.79 26.36
C LYS A 493 -17.92 -13.23 25.15
N GLY A 494 -18.76 -12.34 24.63
CA GLY A 494 -19.56 -12.59 23.43
C GLY A 494 -18.75 -12.69 22.13
N GLN A 495 -17.55 -12.10 22.07
CA GLN A 495 -16.63 -12.22 20.94
C GLN A 495 -15.80 -13.50 21.00
N LEU A 496 -15.40 -13.93 22.21
CA LEU A 496 -14.62 -15.15 22.42
C LEU A 496 -15.47 -16.42 22.29
N ASN A 497 -16.76 -16.37 22.64
CA ASN A 497 -17.69 -17.51 22.58
C ASN A 497 -18.83 -17.24 21.58
N PRO A 498 -18.59 -17.33 20.26
CA PRO A 498 -19.60 -17.04 19.24
C PRO A 498 -20.77 -18.05 19.24
N GLU A 499 -20.57 -19.27 19.75
CA GLU A 499 -21.55 -20.37 19.67
C GLU A 499 -22.77 -20.22 20.59
N VAL A 500 -22.70 -19.38 21.62
CA VAL A 500 -23.70 -19.38 22.72
C VAL A 500 -24.94 -18.50 22.41
N ASN A 501 -24.99 -17.78 21.28
CA ASN A 501 -26.06 -16.80 21.04
C ASN A 501 -26.77 -16.92 19.68
N THR A 502 -27.02 -18.14 19.22
CA THR A 502 -27.81 -18.43 18.01
C THR A 502 -29.33 -18.40 18.24
N ASN A 503 -29.81 -18.41 19.49
CA ASN A 503 -31.25 -18.39 19.80
C ASN A 503 -31.85 -16.98 19.96
N GLY A 504 -31.04 -15.93 19.85
CA GLY A 504 -31.51 -14.54 19.92
C GLY A 504 -31.62 -13.93 18.53
N ASN A 505 -32.85 -13.66 18.09
CA ASN A 505 -33.25 -13.09 16.79
C ASN A 505 -32.77 -11.64 16.53
N GLY A 506 -31.59 -11.25 16.99
CA GLY A 506 -31.08 -9.88 17.00
C GLY A 506 -29.72 -9.73 16.34
N ASN A 507 -29.71 -9.28 15.08
CA ASN A 507 -28.71 -8.37 14.49
C ASN A 507 -27.20 -8.67 14.63
N ARG A 508 -26.77 -9.92 14.86
CA ARG A 508 -25.33 -10.28 14.82
C ARG A 508 -24.78 -10.56 13.41
N ARG A 509 -25.57 -10.31 12.36
CA ARG A 509 -25.14 -10.51 10.96
C ARG A 509 -24.16 -9.46 10.43
N PHE A 510 -23.80 -8.41 11.18
CA PHE A 510 -23.09 -7.26 10.60
C PHE A 510 -21.57 -7.17 10.85
N MET A 511 -20.97 -7.95 11.75
CA MET A 511 -19.53 -7.79 12.07
C MET A 511 -18.62 -8.84 11.44
N TYR A 512 -19.10 -10.06 11.19
CA TYR A 512 -18.28 -11.12 10.56
C TYR A 512 -18.69 -11.45 9.12
N SER A 513 -19.82 -10.92 8.62
CA SER A 513 -20.26 -11.15 7.24
C SER A 513 -19.43 -10.39 6.20
N ASN A 514 -18.71 -9.34 6.59
CA ASN A 514 -17.76 -8.63 5.73
C ASN A 514 -16.34 -9.23 5.75
N LEU A 515 -16.05 -10.16 6.67
CA LEU A 515 -14.78 -10.90 6.74
C LEU A 515 -14.82 -12.20 5.93
N HIS A 516 -16.00 -12.70 5.60
CA HIS A 516 -16.10 -13.45 4.36
C HIS A 516 -15.94 -12.43 3.25
N MET A 517 -14.79 -12.43 2.58
CA MET A 517 -14.80 -12.08 1.17
C MET A 517 -15.89 -12.96 0.57
N ILE A 518 -17.09 -12.42 0.42
CA ILE A 518 -18.11 -12.96 -0.46
C ILE A 518 -17.33 -13.13 -1.75
N ASN A 519 -17.07 -14.39 -2.05
CA ASN A 519 -16.28 -14.83 -3.18
C ASN A 519 -16.78 -13.97 -4.35
N THR A 520 -15.95 -13.08 -4.89
CA THR A 520 -16.41 -12.11 -5.90
C THR A 520 -17.11 -12.82 -7.05
N TRP A 521 -16.73 -14.08 -7.30
CA TRP A 521 -17.40 -15.07 -8.13
C TRP A 521 -18.86 -15.37 -7.74
N GLU A 522 -19.16 -15.58 -6.46
CA GLU A 522 -20.54 -15.81 -5.99
C GLU A 522 -21.39 -14.54 -6.06
N ARG A 523 -20.81 -13.37 -5.80
CA ARG A 523 -21.50 -12.07 -5.95
C ARG A 523 -21.80 -11.74 -7.43
N LEU A 524 -20.97 -12.25 -8.33
CA LEU A 524 -21.18 -12.18 -9.79
C LEU A 524 -22.08 -13.32 -10.31
N GLY A 525 -22.65 -14.16 -9.43
CA GLY A 525 -23.60 -15.21 -9.80
C GLY A 525 -22.99 -16.55 -10.24
N TYR A 526 -21.66 -16.74 -10.13
CA TYR A 526 -20.97 -17.98 -10.54
C TYR A 526 -20.96 -19.06 -9.43
N THR A 527 -22.10 -19.30 -8.78
CA THR A 527 -22.25 -20.33 -7.73
C THR A 527 -22.71 -21.69 -8.26
N GLY A 528 -23.12 -21.77 -9.54
CA GLY A 528 -23.57 -23.01 -10.17
C GLY A 528 -22.43 -23.80 -10.82
N LYS A 529 -22.59 -25.13 -10.90
CA LYS A 529 -21.82 -25.96 -11.85
C LYS A 529 -21.95 -25.30 -13.23
N TYR A 530 -20.82 -24.96 -13.83
CA TYR A 530 -20.71 -24.37 -15.16
C TYR A 530 -21.61 -25.14 -16.14
N MET A 531 -22.77 -24.58 -16.49
CA MET A 531 -23.66 -25.18 -17.47
C MET A 531 -23.11 -24.80 -18.85
N PRO A 532 -22.79 -25.76 -19.75
CA PRO A 532 -22.26 -25.45 -21.07
C PRO A 532 -23.17 -24.56 -21.93
N ASN A 533 -24.42 -24.37 -21.52
CA ASN A 533 -25.39 -23.51 -22.19
C ASN A 533 -25.24 -22.01 -21.86
N ASP A 534 -24.55 -21.61 -20.78
CA ASP A 534 -24.38 -20.19 -20.42
C ASP A 534 -23.40 -19.46 -21.38
N LEU A 535 -22.63 -20.21 -22.17
CA LEU A 535 -21.76 -19.68 -23.24
C LEU A 535 -22.47 -19.56 -24.60
N LYS A 536 -23.66 -20.13 -24.78
CA LYS A 536 -24.32 -20.20 -26.09
C LYS A 536 -24.76 -18.84 -26.64
N LEU A 537 -24.82 -17.79 -25.82
CA LEU A 537 -25.10 -16.43 -26.30
C LEU A 537 -23.87 -15.71 -26.89
N SER A 538 -22.67 -16.31 -26.83
CA SER A 538 -21.44 -15.68 -27.35
C SER A 538 -20.72 -16.49 -28.44
N SER A 539 -21.21 -17.68 -28.77
CA SER A 539 -20.58 -18.56 -29.76
C SER A 539 -21.55 -19.32 -30.65
N GLU A 540 -22.78 -18.83 -30.83
CA GLU A 540 -23.57 -19.25 -31.99
C GLU A 540 -22.79 -18.84 -33.26
N THR A 541 -22.25 -19.89 -33.88
CA THR A 541 -21.65 -19.91 -35.19
C THR A 541 -22.43 -19.05 -36.15
N ILE A 542 -21.72 -18.05 -36.70
CA ILE A 542 -22.12 -17.28 -37.87
C ILE A 542 -22.54 -18.27 -38.95
N GLY A 543 -23.85 -18.45 -39.10
CA GLY A 543 -24.46 -19.03 -40.30
C GLY A 543 -24.06 -18.18 -41.50
N SER A 544 -23.94 -18.80 -42.67
CA SER A 544 -23.47 -18.15 -43.88
C SER A 544 -24.22 -16.84 -44.15
N HIS A 545 -23.48 -15.81 -44.57
CA HIS A 545 -23.95 -14.45 -44.83
C HIS A 545 -25.18 -14.36 -45.76
N ASP A 546 -25.48 -15.42 -46.50
CA ASP A 546 -26.57 -15.49 -47.46
C ASP A 546 -27.95 -15.75 -46.84
N GLU A 547 -28.04 -16.27 -45.61
CA GLU A 547 -29.34 -16.47 -44.93
C GLU A 547 -29.85 -15.18 -44.28
N TYR A 548 -28.97 -14.26 -43.88
CA TYR A 548 -29.35 -13.02 -43.18
C TYR A 548 -29.98 -11.96 -44.10
N ILE A 549 -29.84 -12.09 -45.43
CA ILE A 549 -30.37 -11.11 -46.39
C ILE A 549 -31.84 -11.38 -46.74
N LYS A 550 -32.38 -12.58 -46.44
CA LYS A 550 -33.77 -12.92 -46.82
C LYS A 550 -34.86 -12.45 -45.85
N ASP A 551 -34.52 -12.14 -44.60
CA ASP A 551 -35.53 -11.87 -43.55
C ASP A 551 -35.66 -10.42 -43.09
N LEU A 552 -34.99 -9.46 -43.75
CA LEU A 552 -35.19 -8.04 -43.47
C LEU A 552 -36.43 -7.47 -44.20
N LYS A 553 -37.62 -7.85 -43.73
CA LYS A 553 -38.83 -7.04 -43.95
C LYS A 553 -38.83 -5.87 -42.96
N GLN A 554 -39.16 -4.71 -43.50
CA GLN A 554 -39.12 -3.40 -42.85
C GLN A 554 -40.00 -3.32 -41.60
N GLU A 555 -39.40 -3.37 -40.40
CA GLU A 555 -40.03 -2.81 -39.21
C GLU A 555 -39.36 -1.48 -38.84
N LYS A 556 -40.19 -0.44 -38.76
CA LYS A 556 -39.80 0.93 -38.38
C LYS A 556 -39.21 0.92 -36.98
N TYR A 557 -37.93 1.27 -36.87
CA TYR A 557 -37.30 1.60 -35.59
C TYR A 557 -37.91 2.90 -35.02
N LEU A 558 -38.58 2.79 -33.88
CA LEU A 558 -38.86 3.92 -32.98
C LEU A 558 -37.64 4.09 -32.05
N PRO A 559 -37.04 5.29 -31.95
CA PRO A 559 -35.94 5.52 -31.00
C PRO A 559 -36.49 5.58 -29.57
N ILE A 560 -35.94 4.73 -28.71
CA ILE A 560 -36.17 4.73 -27.26
C ILE A 560 -35.39 5.90 -26.66
N ASN A 561 -36.13 6.85 -26.06
CA ASN A 561 -35.59 8.00 -25.36
C ASN A 561 -35.28 7.60 -23.91
N TYR A 562 -34.01 7.58 -23.52
CA TYR A 562 -33.61 7.38 -22.12
C TYR A 562 -33.35 8.74 -21.45
N GLU A 563 -34.43 9.41 -21.03
CA GLU A 563 -34.38 10.37 -19.94
C GLU A 563 -35.22 9.81 -18.78
N SER A 564 -34.57 9.10 -17.86
CA SER A 564 -35.08 8.97 -16.49
C SER A 564 -34.02 9.47 -15.53
N LYS A 565 -34.20 10.75 -15.16
CA LYS A 565 -33.87 11.23 -13.82
C LYS A 565 -34.74 10.43 -12.86
N ASP A 566 -34.11 9.70 -11.95
CA ASP A 566 -34.55 9.44 -10.58
C ASP A 566 -33.64 8.38 -9.98
N PHE A 567 -32.54 8.82 -9.37
CA PHE A 567 -31.85 8.10 -8.30
C PHE A 567 -31.05 9.12 -7.48
N HIS A 568 -31.68 9.59 -6.40
CA HIS A 568 -30.99 9.96 -5.18
C HIS A 568 -31.46 9.03 -4.07
#